data_AF-X0T9J2-F1
#
_entry.id   AF-X0T9J2-F1
#
_cell.length_a   1.000
_cell.length_b   1.000
_cell.length_c   1.000
_cell.angle_alpha   90.00
_cell.angle_beta   90.00
_cell.angle_gamma   90.00
#
_symmetry.space_group_name_H-M   'P 1'
#
loop_
_entity.id
_entity.type
_entity.pdbx_description
1 polymer ?
#
loop_
_entity_poly.entity_id
_entity_poly.type
_entity_poly.pdbx_seq_one_letter_code
_entity_poly.pdbx_strand_id
1 'polypeptide(L)' 'MAEEELIQERIDEEGNRWRKVYFGGGEHFKSWLAQCRELGQIMVEEADSTGYKCFEEGGEKLFRIWVKM' A
#
# COMPACT_ATOMS: atom_id res chain seq x y z
N MET A 1 -9.09 -13.17 -0.51
CA MET A 1 -8.21 -12.96 -1.69
C MET A 1 -8.84 -12.06 -2.77
N ALA A 2 -9.98 -11.39 -2.56
CA ALA A 2 -10.68 -10.66 -3.64
C ALA A 2 -10.76 -9.13 -3.45
N GLU A 3 -10.74 -8.61 -2.23
CA GLU A 3 -10.95 -7.17 -2.00
C GLU A 3 -9.77 -6.31 -2.44
N GLU A 4 -8.53 -6.79 -2.29
CA GLU A 4 -7.37 -6.00 -2.71
C GLU A 4 -7.15 -6.01 -4.22
N GLU A 5 -7.63 -7.00 -4.96
CA GLU A 5 -7.56 -6.97 -6.42
C GLU A 5 -8.56 -5.96 -7.01
N LEU A 6 -9.67 -5.72 -6.32
CA LEU A 6 -10.71 -4.75 -6.69
C LEU A 6 -10.30 -3.31 -6.38
N ILE A 7 -9.56 -3.08 -5.29
CA ILE A 7 -9.14 -1.72 -4.90
C ILE A 7 -7.84 -1.35 -5.64
N GLN A 8 -7.98 -0.97 -6.92
CA GLN A 8 -6.90 -0.37 -7.72
C GLN A 8 -6.87 1.15 -7.61
N GLU A 9 -8.01 1.77 -7.29
CA GLU A 9 -8.19 3.21 -7.23
C GLU A 9 -8.98 3.57 -5.96
N ARG A 10 -8.66 4.74 -5.41
CA ARG A 10 -9.17 5.27 -4.15
C ARG A 10 -9.46 6.76 -4.33
N ILE A 11 -10.50 7.25 -3.67
CA ILE A 11 -10.72 8.69 -3.53
C ILE A 11 -10.63 9.02 -2.04
N ASP A 12 -9.80 10.01 -1.70
CA ASP A 12 -9.66 10.52 -0.34
C ASP A 12 -10.78 11.52 0.01
N GLU A 13 -10.94 11.86 1.29
CA GLU A 13 -11.95 12.80 1.79
C GLU A 13 -11.85 14.20 1.16
N GLU A 14 -10.65 14.62 0.72
CA GLU A 14 -10.45 15.86 -0.02
C GLU A 14 -10.85 15.77 -1.51
N GLY A 15 -11.32 14.60 -1.98
CA GLY A 15 -11.65 14.34 -3.39
C GLY A 15 -10.45 14.00 -4.26
N ASN A 16 -9.27 13.82 -3.67
CA ASN A 16 -8.05 13.43 -4.38
C ASN A 16 -8.14 11.97 -4.85
N ARG A 17 -7.80 11.72 -6.12
CA ARG A 17 -7.74 10.36 -6.68
C ARG A 17 -6.36 9.75 -6.46
N TRP A 18 -6.36 8.52 -6.03
CA TRP A 18 -5.19 7.76 -5.63
C TRP A 18 -5.22 6.43 -6.36
N ARG A 19 -4.13 6.08 -7.03
CA ARG A 19 -3.97 4.79 -7.70
C ARG A 19 -3.03 3.92 -6.91
N LYS A 20 -3.44 2.69 -6.59
CA LYS A 20 -2.57 1.72 -5.94
C LYS A 20 -1.49 1.29 -6.91
N VAL A 21 -0.23 1.52 -6.54
CA VAL A 21 0.93 1.10 -7.33
C VAL A 21 1.66 -0.07 -6.69
N TYR A 22 1.49 -0.26 -5.38
CA TYR A 22 2.17 -1.31 -4.64
C TYR A 22 1.34 -1.78 -3.45
N PHE A 23 1.42 -3.09 -3.19
CA PHE A 23 0.90 -3.72 -1.98
C PHE A 23 1.84 -4.85 -1.55
N GLY A 24 2.39 -4.76 -0.35
CA GLY A 24 3.34 -5.73 0.18
C GLY A 24 4.09 -5.23 1.41
N GLY A 25 4.81 -6.12 2.06
CA GLY A 25 5.63 -5.84 3.26
C GLY A 25 7.14 -5.97 3.02
N GLY A 26 7.92 -5.83 4.09
CA GLY A 26 9.34 -6.19 4.12
C GLY A 26 10.32 -5.13 3.58
N GLU A 27 11.53 -5.55 3.23
CA GLU A 27 12.61 -4.67 2.73
C GLU A 27 12.29 -4.03 1.37
N HIS A 28 11.50 -4.72 0.54
CA HIS A 28 11.08 -4.20 -0.76
C HIS A 28 10.24 -2.92 -0.63
N PHE A 29 9.38 -2.85 0.39
CA PHE A 29 8.60 -1.66 0.70
C PHE A 29 9.49 -0.46 1.03
N LYS A 30 10.55 -0.63 1.84
CA LYS A 30 11.46 0.47 2.22
C LYS A 30 12.17 1.07 1.02
N SER A 31 12.63 0.22 0.10
CA SER A 31 13.29 0.66 -1.13
C SER A 31 12.32 1.40 -2.06
N TRP A 32 11.08 0.90 -2.18
CA TRP A 32 10.05 1.58 -2.97
C TRP A 32 9.63 2.92 -2.36
N LEU A 33 9.48 2.98 -1.03
CA LEU A 33 9.15 4.20 -0.31
C LEU A 33 10.22 5.27 -0.51
N ALA A 34 11.51 4.89 -0.47
CA ALA A 34 12.62 5.79 -0.72
C ALA A 34 12.55 6.40 -2.12
N GLN A 35 12.30 5.57 -3.14
CA GLN A 35 12.14 6.04 -4.53
C GLN A 35 10.89 6.91 -4.72
N CYS A 36 9.76 6.52 -4.12
CA CYS A 36 8.52 7.27 -4.22
C CYS A 36 8.59 8.64 -3.53
N ARG A 37 9.38 8.78 -2.45
CA ARG A 37 9.60 10.07 -1.78
C ARG A 37 10.25 11.10 -2.69
N GLU A 38 11.06 10.66 -3.66
CA GLU A 38 11.63 11.55 -4.69
C GLU A 38 10.63 11.88 -5.81
N LEU A 39 9.64 11.01 -6.05
CA LEU A 39 8.70 11.12 -7.18
C LEU A 39 7.45 11.99 -6.90
N GLY A 40 7.17 12.37 -5.65
CA GLY A 40 6.11 13.34 -5.31
C GLY A 40 5.00 12.83 -4.37
N GLN A 41 3.76 13.30 -4.57
CA GLN A 41 2.59 13.03 -3.70
C GLN A 41 2.21 11.55 -3.70
N ILE A 42 2.76 10.83 -2.73
CA ILE A 42 2.43 9.45 -2.42
C ILE A 42 1.68 9.38 -1.10
N MET A 43 0.79 8.41 -0.98
CA MET A 43 0.10 8.08 0.25
C MET A 43 0.43 6.63 0.60
N VAL A 44 0.81 6.42 1.85
CA VAL A 44 1.23 5.11 2.35
C VAL A 44 0.25 4.71 3.44
N GLU A 45 -0.36 3.56 3.29
CA GLU A 45 -1.31 3.01 4.25
C GLU A 45 -0.76 1.70 4.80
N GLU A 46 -0.57 1.65 6.13
CA GLU A 46 -0.29 0.40 6.84
C GLU A 46 -1.54 -0.47 6.79
N ALA A 47 -1.43 -1.63 6.13
CA ALA A 47 -2.45 -2.64 6.11
C ALA A 47 -2.17 -3.64 7.25
N ASP A 48 -3.16 -3.85 8.11
CA ASP A 48 -3.04 -4.83 9.17
C ASP A 48 -2.99 -6.24 8.56
N SER A 49 -2.01 -7.04 9.00
CA SER A 49 -1.82 -8.43 8.54
C SER A 49 -2.84 -9.39 9.15
N THR A 50 -3.65 -8.94 10.11
CA THR A 50 -4.69 -9.74 10.78
C THR A 50 -5.76 -10.17 9.79
N GLY A 51 -5.84 -11.47 9.51
CA GLY A 51 -6.78 -12.06 8.55
C GLY A 51 -6.13 -12.67 7.31
N TYR A 52 -4.84 -12.40 7.08
CA TYR A 52 -4.05 -13.14 6.11
C TYR A 52 -3.21 -14.20 6.82
N LYS A 53 -3.78 -15.41 6.95
CA LYS A 53 -3.14 -16.58 7.60
C LYS A 53 -1.69 -16.85 7.18
N CYS A 54 -1.27 -16.43 5.99
CA CYS A 54 0.08 -16.65 5.47
C CYS A 54 1.09 -15.56 5.90
N PHE A 55 0.62 -14.37 6.30
CA PHE A 55 1.47 -13.27 6.78
C PHE A 55 1.51 -13.18 8.32
N GLU A 56 0.53 -13.76 9.02
CA GLU A 56 0.54 -13.89 10.49
C GLU A 56 1.72 -14.73 11.01
N GLU A 57 2.17 -15.74 10.26
CA GLU A 57 3.30 -16.58 10.68
C GLU A 57 4.67 -15.87 10.58
N GLY A 58 4.77 -14.79 9.79
CA GLY A 58 5.99 -14.01 9.61
C GLY A 58 6.09 -12.74 10.46
N GLY A 59 4.98 -12.26 11.03
CA GLY A 59 4.93 -10.99 11.77
C GLY A 59 5.22 -9.75 10.92
N GLU A 60 5.17 -9.88 9.60
CA GLU A 60 5.51 -8.82 8.66
C GLU A 60 4.32 -7.90 8.40
N LYS A 61 4.48 -6.62 8.75
CA LYS A 61 3.51 -5.57 8.44
C LYS A 61 3.36 -5.40 6.92
N LEU A 62 2.12 -5.29 6.46
CA LEU A 62 1.81 -5.03 5.07
C LEU A 62 1.61 -3.52 4.87
N PHE A 63 2.00 -3.04 3.69
CA PHE A 63 1.85 -1.64 3.32
C PHE A 63 1.24 -1.53 1.94
N ARG A 64 0.39 -0.52 1.76
CA ARG A 64 -0.17 -0.10 0.47
C ARG A 64 0.42 1.25 0.11
N ILE A 65 0.88 1.37 -1.12
CA ILE A 65 1.36 2.65 -1.66
C ILE A 65 0.43 3.09 -2.76
N TRP A 66 0.02 4.34 -2.61
CA TRP A 66 -0.89 5.04 -3.48
C TRP A 66 -0.15 6.23 -4.08
N VAL A 67 -0.31 6.43 -5.38
CA VAL A 67 0.20 7.60 -6.08
C VAL A 67 -0.98 8.46 -6.46
N LYS A 68 -0.88 9.76 -6.19
CA LYS A 68 -1.90 10.72 -6.60
C LYS A 68 -1.96 10.79 -8.12
N MET A 69 -3.18 10.70 -8.67
CA MET A 69 -3.43 10.84 -10.10
C MET A 69 -3.71 12.28 -10.49
#